data_AF-A0A183H9L9-F1
#
_entry.id   AF-A0A183H9L9-F1
#
_cell.length_a   1.000
_cell.length_b   1.000
_cell.length_c   1.000
_cell.angle_alpha   90.00
_cell.angle_beta   90.00
_cell.angle_gamma   90.00
#
_symmetry.space_group_name_H-M   'P 1'
#
loop_
_entity.id
_entity.type
_entity.pdbx_description
1 polymer ?
#
loop_
_entity_poly.entity_id
_entity_poly.type
_entity_poly.pdbx_seq_one_letter_code
_entity_poly.pdbx_strand_id
1 'polypeptide(L)'
;MWENLYTFCQNRHTEALHLVLDAMQRHLEDSTLQIAGSASLFYIIRKVSMNRDTKRMVVTALLDGMDAHMEEQVMVRNCCLSLCQFEIPLEILFDYGRVARLLVAVLQHHNSDHLTQRIVVFLLNSMACHVEGEQKVQVGNIGAIEVSISGIFFVFA
;
A
#
# COMPACT_ATOMS: atom_id res chain seq x y z
N MET A 1 21.82 -29.84 -2.66
CA MET A 1 21.43 -29.48 -4.05
C MET A 1 20.15 -28.64 -4.08
N TRP A 2 19.09 -29.04 -3.37
CA TRP A 2 17.84 -28.26 -3.24
C TRP A 2 18.00 -26.93 -2.50
N GLU A 3 18.78 -26.87 -1.42
CA GLU A 3 19.06 -25.61 -0.70
C GLU A 3 19.79 -24.59 -1.59
N ASN A 4 20.80 -25.01 -2.36
CA ASN A 4 21.50 -24.14 -3.30
C ASN A 4 20.57 -23.61 -4.40
N LEU A 5 19.59 -24.40 -4.86
CA LEU A 5 18.61 -23.96 -5.84
C LEU A 5 17.62 -22.95 -5.22
N TYR A 6 17.22 -23.17 -3.97
CA TYR A 6 16.35 -22.28 -3.22
C TYR A 6 17.01 -20.92 -2.96
N THR A 7 18.24 -20.90 -2.47
CA THR A 7 19.03 -19.67 -2.26
C THR A 7 19.26 -18.93 -3.58
N PHE A 8 19.57 -19.65 -4.67
CA PHE A 8 19.71 -19.04 -6.00
C PHE A 8 18.42 -18.37 -6.49
N CYS A 9 17.26 -19.01 -6.29
CA CYS A 9 15.97 -18.41 -6.65
C CYS A 9 15.63 -17.20 -5.78
N GLN A 10 15.90 -17.24 -4.47
CA GLN A 10 15.67 -16.08 -3.59
C GLN A 10 16.51 -14.87 -3.97
N ASN A 11 17.78 -15.07 -4.34
CA ASN A 11 18.65 -13.98 -4.79
C ASN A 11 18.10 -13.29 -6.04
N ARG A 12 17.63 -14.06 -7.04
CA ARG A 12 17.02 -13.50 -8.25
C ARG A 12 15.73 -12.72 -7.99
N HIS A 13 14.89 -13.18 -7.07
CA HIS A 13 13.68 -12.44 -6.70
C HIS A 13 14.01 -11.14 -5.97
N THR A 14 15.06 -11.12 -5.17
CA THR A 14 15.53 -9.91 -4.47
C THR A 14 16.12 -8.89 -5.45
N GLU A 15 16.93 -9.34 -6.41
CA GLU A 15 17.44 -8.49 -7.49
C GLU A 15 16.30 -7.93 -8.34
N ALA A 16 15.34 -8.77 -8.73
CA ALA A 16 14.16 -8.34 -9.48
C ALA A 16 13.34 -7.30 -8.70
N LEU A 17 13.17 -7.49 -7.39
CA LEU A 17 12.49 -6.52 -6.52
C LEU A 17 13.17 -5.15 -6.60
N HIS A 18 14.50 -5.11 -6.44
CA HIS A 18 15.23 -3.85 -6.48
C HIS A 18 15.19 -3.19 -7.85
N LEU A 19 15.28 -3.95 -8.94
CA LEU A 19 15.15 -3.42 -10.30
C LEU A 19 13.76 -2.81 -10.55
N VAL A 20 12.70 -3.47 -10.08
CA VAL A 20 11.32 -2.95 -10.21
C VAL A 20 11.16 -1.67 -9.40
N LEU A 21 11.62 -1.64 -8.15
CA LEU A 21 11.54 -0.44 -7.30
C LEU A 21 12.27 0.75 -7.93
N ASP A 22 13.47 0.50 -8.44
CA ASP A 22 14.32 1.50 -9.07
C ASP A 22 13.72 2.03 -10.38
N ALA A 23 13.11 1.15 -11.19
CA ALA A 23 12.36 1.57 -12.38
C ALA A 23 11.14 2.41 -12.04
N MET A 24 10.33 1.98 -11.06
CA MET A 24 9.16 2.73 -10.61
C MET A 24 9.53 4.10 -10.06
N GLN A 25 10.64 4.21 -9.31
CA GLN A 25 11.09 5.49 -8.78
C GLN A 25 11.56 6.45 -9.88
N ARG A 26 12.31 5.97 -10.88
CA ARG A 26 12.82 6.82 -11.97
C ARG A 26 11.75 7.27 -12.96
N HIS A 27 10.70 6.48 -13.11
CA HIS A 27 9.66 6.68 -14.10
C HIS A 27 8.30 6.86 -13.43
N LEU A 28 8.26 7.71 -12.39
CA LEU A 28 7.05 7.95 -11.61
C LEU A 28 5.89 8.48 -12.46
N GLU A 29 6.17 9.25 -13.51
CA GLU A 29 5.14 9.84 -14.38
C GLU A 29 4.58 8.87 -15.44
N ASP A 30 5.20 7.70 -15.64
CA ASP A 30 4.76 6.72 -16.64
C ASP A 30 3.72 5.76 -16.04
N SER A 31 2.43 5.98 -16.34
CA SER A 31 1.34 5.16 -15.80
C SER A 31 1.43 3.69 -16.19
N THR A 32 1.90 3.39 -17.40
CA THR A 32 2.03 2.00 -17.88
C THR A 32 3.11 1.27 -17.11
N LEU A 33 4.25 1.94 -16.89
CA LEU A 33 5.34 1.40 -16.07
C LEU A 33 4.91 1.22 -14.62
N GLN A 34 4.20 2.19 -14.03
CA GLN A 34 3.70 2.08 -12.67
C GLN A 34 2.69 0.94 -12.50
N ILE A 35 1.77 0.75 -13.43
CA ILE A 35 0.81 -0.37 -13.41
C ILE A 35 1.55 -1.71 -13.51
N ALA A 36 2.50 -1.84 -14.42
CA ALA A 36 3.29 -3.07 -14.58
C ALA A 36 4.20 -3.34 -13.37
N GLY A 37 4.82 -2.28 -12.82
CA GLY A 37 5.68 -2.35 -11.64
C GLY A 37 4.91 -2.75 -10.39
N SER A 38 3.78 -2.10 -10.10
CA SER A 38 2.92 -2.44 -8.97
C SER A 38 2.35 -3.86 -9.06
N ALA A 39 1.96 -4.31 -10.26
CA ALA A 39 1.58 -5.70 -10.48
C ALA A 39 2.74 -6.66 -10.19
N SER A 40 3.95 -6.32 -10.62
CA SER A 40 5.15 -7.12 -10.35
C SER A 40 5.47 -7.18 -8.86
N LEU A 41 5.37 -6.05 -8.15
CA LEU A 41 5.55 -5.99 -6.69
C LEU A 41 4.55 -6.90 -5.97
N PHE A 42 3.27 -6.87 -6.34
CA PHE A 42 2.23 -7.75 -5.77
C PHE A 42 2.62 -9.24 -5.77
N TYR A 43 3.31 -9.70 -6.82
CA TYR A 43 3.79 -11.08 -6.91
C TYR A 43 5.14 -11.31 -6.23
N ILE A 44 6.11 -10.40 -6.39
CA ILE A 44 7.50 -10.59 -5.94
C ILE A 44 7.60 -10.54 -4.41
N ILE A 45 6.88 -9.66 -3.73
CA ILE A 45 7.01 -9.47 -2.28
C ILE A 45 6.67 -10.74 -1.48
N ARG A 46 5.87 -11.66 -2.04
CA ARG A 46 5.54 -12.98 -1.45
C ARG A 46 6.67 -14.00 -1.57
N LYS A 47 7.68 -13.71 -2.38
CA LYS A 47 8.78 -14.61 -2.73
C LYS A 47 10.12 -14.17 -2.14
N VAL A 48 10.17 -12.98 -1.55
CA VAL A 48 11.38 -12.37 -1.02
C VAL A 48 11.26 -12.20 0.49
N SER A 49 12.28 -12.65 1.22
CA SER A 49 12.43 -12.27 2.63
C SER A 49 13.01 -10.85 2.66
N MET A 50 12.22 -9.88 3.07
CA MET A 50 12.61 -8.47 3.10
C MET A 50 13.03 -8.05 4.51
N ASN A 51 14.14 -7.32 4.61
CA ASN A 51 14.47 -6.60 5.84
C ASN A 51 13.56 -5.34 5.96
N ARG A 52 13.63 -4.67 7.12
CA ARG A 52 12.80 -3.49 7.40
C ARG A 52 12.97 -2.37 6.36
N ASP A 53 14.18 -2.15 5.87
CA ASP A 53 14.47 -1.05 4.94
C ASP A 53 13.91 -1.35 3.55
N THR A 54 14.05 -2.58 3.06
CA THR A 54 13.42 -3.04 1.81
C THR A 54 11.89 -2.94 1.90
N LYS A 55 11.28 -3.32 3.03
CA LYS A 55 9.83 -3.17 3.25
C LYS A 55 9.40 -1.71 3.13
N ARG A 56 10.15 -0.78 3.74
CA ARG A 56 9.90 0.67 3.63
C ARG A 56 10.02 1.17 2.19
N MET A 57 11.03 0.71 1.44
CA MET A 57 11.18 1.07 0.02
C MET A 57 9.97 0.61 -0.80
N VAL A 58 9.50 -0.62 -0.58
CA VAL A 58 8.32 -1.13 -1.27
C VAL A 58 7.09 -0.30 -0.93
N VAL A 59 6.81 -0.09 0.36
CA VAL A 59 5.65 0.71 0.78
C VAL A 59 5.73 2.11 0.19
N THR A 60 6.89 2.75 0.23
CA THR A 60 7.10 4.10 -0.35
C THR A 60 6.79 4.11 -1.84
N ALA A 61 7.33 3.16 -2.62
CA ALA A 61 7.07 3.08 -4.06
C ALA A 61 5.59 2.83 -4.39
N LEU A 62 4.89 2.01 -3.59
CA LEU A 62 3.45 1.79 -3.75
C LEU A 62 2.65 3.07 -3.47
N LEU A 63 3.01 3.81 -2.42
CA LEU A 63 2.34 5.06 -2.07
C LEU A 63 2.63 6.17 -3.10
N ASP A 64 3.87 6.29 -3.57
CA ASP A 64 4.28 7.26 -4.59
C ASP A 64 3.51 7.01 -5.89
N GLY A 65 3.49 5.76 -6.37
CA GLY A 65 2.79 5.41 -7.59
C GLY A 65 1.26 5.55 -7.48
N MET A 66 0.67 5.21 -6.33
CA MET A 66 -0.76 5.38 -6.09
C MET A 66 -1.18 6.86 -6.02
N ASP A 67 -0.33 7.72 -5.45
CA ASP A 67 -0.55 9.17 -5.40
C ASP A 67 -0.44 9.81 -6.80
N ALA A 68 0.62 9.46 -7.55
CA ALA A 68 0.85 9.98 -8.89
C ALA A 68 -0.20 9.54 -9.92
N HIS A 69 -0.79 8.35 -9.75
CA HIS A 69 -1.73 7.75 -10.69
C HIS A 69 -3.04 7.36 -10.02
N MET A 70 -3.57 8.24 -9.18
CA MET A 70 -4.81 8.01 -8.43
C MET A 70 -6.00 7.66 -9.35
N GLU A 71 -6.06 8.20 -10.56
CA GLU A 71 -7.15 7.92 -11.53
C GLU A 71 -7.10 6.50 -12.11
N GLU A 72 -5.94 5.85 -12.07
CA GLU A 72 -5.74 4.53 -12.67
C GLU A 72 -6.21 3.42 -11.71
N GLN A 73 -7.45 2.96 -11.87
CA GLN A 73 -8.06 1.94 -11.00
C GLN A 73 -7.17 0.69 -10.81
N VAL A 74 -6.51 0.22 -11.88
CA VAL A 74 -5.64 -0.96 -11.82
C VAL A 74 -4.42 -0.69 -10.94
N MET A 75 -3.84 0.50 -11.03
CA MET A 75 -2.70 0.92 -10.21
C MET A 75 -3.06 0.94 -8.73
N VAL A 76 -4.17 1.62 -8.40
CA VAL A 76 -4.68 1.73 -7.03
C VAL A 76 -4.94 0.35 -6.44
N ARG A 77 -5.63 -0.53 -7.18
CA ARG A 77 -5.96 -1.88 -6.72
C ARG A 77 -4.71 -2.71 -6.48
N ASN A 78 -3.72 -2.66 -7.38
CA ASN A 78 -2.45 -3.37 -7.20
C ASN A 78 -1.72 -2.90 -5.94
N CYS A 79 -1.70 -1.59 -5.70
CA CYS A 79 -1.06 -0.99 -4.53
C CYS A 79 -1.76 -1.40 -3.24
N CYS A 80 -3.08 -1.25 -3.15
CA CYS A 80 -3.85 -1.65 -1.97
C CYS A 80 -3.72 -3.15 -1.67
N LEU A 81 -3.80 -4.02 -2.70
CA LEU A 81 -3.62 -5.46 -2.53
C LEU A 81 -2.20 -5.83 -2.09
N SER A 82 -1.18 -5.09 -2.53
CA SER A 82 0.21 -5.29 -2.11
C SER A 82 0.41 -4.84 -0.66
N LEU A 83 -0.19 -3.71 -0.26
CA LEU A 83 -0.15 -3.22 1.13
C LEU A 83 -0.80 -4.21 2.11
N CYS A 84 -1.87 -4.90 1.71
CA CYS A 84 -2.50 -5.95 2.52
C CYS A 84 -1.59 -7.14 2.85
N GLN A 85 -0.43 -7.28 2.21
CA GLN A 85 0.51 -8.38 2.43
C GLN A 85 1.53 -8.09 3.54
N PHE A 86 1.56 -6.85 4.03
CA PHE A 86 2.43 -6.44 5.14
C PHE A 86 1.73 -6.67 6.49
N GLU A 87 2.52 -6.76 7.56
CA GLU A 87 1.99 -6.78 8.92
C GLU A 87 1.49 -5.39 9.30
N ILE A 88 0.18 -5.20 9.13
CA ILE A 88 -0.47 -3.94 9.46
C ILE A 88 -0.74 -3.90 10.97
N PRO A 89 -0.28 -2.86 11.68
CA PRO A 89 0.28 -1.61 11.15
C PRO A 89 1.80 -1.50 11.34
N LEU A 90 2.45 -2.46 12.01
CA LEU A 90 3.88 -2.45 12.35
C LEU A 90 4.78 -2.05 11.17
N GLU A 91 4.50 -2.56 9.97
CA GLU A 91 5.35 -2.40 8.80
C GLU A 91 5.03 -1.17 7.96
N ILE A 92 3.88 -0.52 8.21
CA ILE A 92 3.41 0.67 7.48
C ILE A 92 3.30 1.92 8.37
N LEU A 93 3.46 1.78 9.69
CA LEU A 93 3.37 2.88 10.67
C LEU A 93 4.40 3.99 10.46
N PHE A 94 5.53 3.68 9.82
CA PHE A 94 6.58 4.67 9.56
C PHE A 94 6.07 5.89 8.77
N ASP A 95 4.96 5.72 8.02
CA ASP A 95 4.30 6.80 7.29
C ASP A 95 2.77 6.76 7.45
N TYR A 96 2.30 6.49 8.67
CA TYR A 96 0.89 6.32 9.00
C TYR A 96 0.00 7.45 8.44
N GLY A 97 0.42 8.70 8.63
CA GLY A 97 -0.35 9.86 8.20
C GLY A 97 -0.52 9.92 6.68
N ARG A 98 0.51 9.58 5.91
CA ARG A 98 0.43 9.53 4.45
C ARG A 98 -0.44 8.36 3.98
N VAL A 99 -0.26 7.18 4.56
CA VAL A 99 -1.07 6.00 4.22
C VAL A 99 -2.55 6.29 4.46
N ALA A 100 -2.91 6.82 5.64
CA ALA A 100 -4.28 7.15 5.98
C ALA A 100 -4.89 8.18 5.01
N ARG A 101 -4.16 9.27 4.70
CA ARG A 101 -4.61 10.29 3.74
C ARG A 101 -4.88 9.70 2.37
N LEU A 102 -3.94 8.93 1.84
CA LEU A 102 -4.07 8.34 0.50
C LEU A 102 -5.22 7.35 0.43
N LEU A 103 -5.39 6.50 1.45
CA LEU A 103 -6.51 5.56 1.50
C LEU A 103 -7.87 6.27 1.56
N VAL A 104 -7.99 7.37 2.30
CA VAL A 104 -9.22 8.19 2.29
C VAL A 104 -9.44 8.82 0.91
N ALA A 105 -8.40 9.34 0.26
CA ALA A 105 -8.50 9.88 -1.09
C ALA A 105 -8.95 8.82 -2.11
N VAL A 106 -8.45 7.58 -2.00
CA VAL A 106 -8.90 6.45 -2.81
C VAL A 106 -10.38 6.15 -2.57
N LEU A 107 -10.87 6.16 -1.33
CA LEU A 107 -12.29 5.94 -1.06
C LEU A 107 -13.18 6.96 -1.77
N GLN A 108 -12.74 8.21 -1.83
CA GLN A 108 -13.47 9.30 -2.47
C GLN A 108 -13.43 9.19 -4.01
N HIS A 109 -12.27 8.92 -4.59
CA HIS A 109 -12.09 8.85 -6.05
C HIS A 109 -12.68 7.58 -6.66
N HIS A 110 -12.51 6.43 -6.00
CA HIS A 110 -12.97 5.12 -6.50
C HIS A 110 -14.25 4.64 -5.82
N ASN A 111 -15.20 5.55 -5.60
CA ASN A 111 -16.43 5.27 -4.85
C ASN A 111 -17.37 4.24 -5.53
N SER A 112 -17.28 4.09 -6.85
CA SER A 112 -18.06 3.11 -7.63
C SER A 112 -17.41 1.73 -7.70
N ASP A 113 -16.13 1.58 -7.35
CA ASP A 113 -15.44 0.29 -7.35
C ASP A 113 -15.56 -0.40 -5.98
N HIS A 114 -16.60 -1.21 -5.84
CA HIS A 114 -16.87 -1.95 -4.61
C HIS A 114 -15.70 -2.81 -4.12
N LEU A 115 -14.85 -3.32 -5.02
CA LEU A 115 -13.73 -4.14 -4.60
C LEU A 115 -12.63 -3.26 -3.97
N THR A 116 -12.26 -2.17 -4.63
CA THR A 116 -11.30 -1.21 -4.09
C THR A 116 -11.80 -0.64 -2.77
N GLN A 117 -13.08 -0.26 -2.67
CA GLN A 117 -13.70 0.19 -1.43
C GLN A 117 -13.51 -0.81 -0.29
N ARG A 118 -13.82 -2.10 -0.53
CA ARG A 118 -13.68 -3.15 0.49
C ARG A 118 -12.24 -3.35 0.95
N ILE A 119 -11.28 -3.30 0.04
CA ILE A 119 -9.86 -3.45 0.36
C ILE A 119 -9.38 -2.25 1.21
N VAL A 120 -9.76 -1.04 0.81
CA VAL A 120 -9.33 0.18 1.49
C VAL A 120 -9.95 0.31 2.88
N VAL A 121 -11.23 -0.04 3.02
CA VAL A 121 -11.87 -0.12 4.35
C VAL A 121 -11.17 -1.13 5.24
N PHE A 122 -10.80 -2.30 4.72
CA PHE A 122 -10.01 -3.27 5.47
C PHE A 122 -8.68 -2.68 5.95
N LEU A 123 -7.92 -2.04 5.05
CA LEU A 123 -6.64 -1.40 5.39
C LEU A 123 -6.79 -0.32 6.48
N LEU A 124 -7.77 0.59 6.33
CA LEU A 124 -8.06 1.65 7.30
C LEU A 124 -8.45 1.07 8.66
N ASN A 125 -9.27 0.02 8.69
CA ASN A 125 -9.67 -0.64 9.94
C ASN A 125 -8.49 -1.32 10.63
N SER A 126 -7.65 -2.04 9.88
CA SER A 126 -6.44 -2.67 10.41
C SER A 126 -5.47 -1.65 11.01
N MET A 127 -5.38 -0.46 10.39
CA MET A 127 -4.60 0.66 10.93
C MET A 127 -5.23 1.28 12.17
N ALA A 128 -6.56 1.46 12.21
CA ALA A 128 -7.28 2.08 13.31
C ALA A 128 -7.21 1.26 14.62
N CYS A 129 -7.16 -0.07 14.52
CA CYS A 129 -7.08 -0.97 15.68
C CYS A 129 -5.82 -0.79 16.56
N HIS A 130 -4.81 -0.07 16.10
CA HIS A 130 -3.53 0.11 16.83
C HIS A 130 -3.26 1.57 17.23
N VAL A 131 -4.25 2.45 17.08
CA VAL A 131 -4.14 3.86 17.45
C VAL A 131 -4.58 4.05 18.91
N GLU A 132 -3.62 3.98 19.84
CA GLU A 132 -3.78 4.55 21.19
C GLU A 132 -3.06 5.91 21.25
N GLY A 133 -3.76 6.98 21.67
CA GLY A 133 -3.18 8.30 21.92
C GLY A 133 -3.25 9.35 20.77
N GLU A 134 -2.26 10.25 20.73
CA GLU A 134 -2.21 11.54 19.97
C GLU A 134 -2.50 11.45 18.45
N GLN A 135 -2.44 10.26 17.87
CA GLN A 135 -2.71 10.00 16.45
C GLN A 135 -4.21 10.02 16.08
N LYS A 136 -5.13 10.00 17.06
CA LYS A 136 -6.57 10.28 16.84
C LYS A 136 -6.82 11.70 16.31
N VAL A 137 -5.98 12.67 16.69
CA VAL A 137 -6.18 14.09 16.33
C VAL A 137 -5.79 14.37 14.87
N GLN A 138 -4.79 13.65 14.33
CA GLN A 138 -4.37 13.85 12.94
C GLN A 138 -5.36 13.29 11.93
N VAL A 139 -5.97 12.12 12.19
CA VAL A 139 -7.01 11.56 11.31
C VAL A 139 -8.27 12.43 11.35
N GLY A 140 -8.65 12.97 12.52
CA GLY A 140 -9.76 13.92 12.65
C GLY A 140 -9.56 15.24 11.90
N ASN A 141 -8.32 15.76 11.84
CA ASN A 141 -8.05 17.07 11.23
C ASN A 141 -7.87 17.06 9.71
N ILE A 142 -7.67 15.89 9.08
CA ILE A 142 -7.43 15.79 7.63
C ILE A 142 -8.73 15.57 6.84
N GLY A 143 -9.85 16.15 7.29
CA GLY A 143 -11.11 16.10 6.54
C GLY A 143 -11.86 14.76 6.62
N ALA A 144 -11.45 13.85 7.50
CA ALA A 144 -12.23 12.64 7.77
C ALA A 144 -13.59 12.95 8.44
N ILE A 145 -13.80 14.17 8.96
CA ILE A 145 -15.04 14.57 9.64
C ILE A 145 -16.22 14.75 8.66
N GLU A 146 -16.01 14.98 7.37
CA GLU A 146 -17.13 15.05 6.40
C GLU A 146 -17.45 13.72 5.71
N VAL A 147 -16.51 12.76 5.68
CA VAL A 147 -16.81 11.36 5.29
C VAL A 147 -17.35 10.54 6.48
N SER A 148 -17.56 11.18 7.63
CA SER A 148 -17.96 10.53 8.89
C SER A 148 -19.47 10.40 9.12
N ILE A 149 -20.37 10.69 8.16
CA ILE A 149 -21.82 10.62 8.43
C ILE A 149 -22.55 9.40 7.82
N SER A 150 -21.94 8.57 6.96
CA SER A 150 -22.71 7.41 6.43
C SER A 150 -21.99 6.07 6.25
N GLY A 151 -20.66 6.00 6.26
CA GLY A 151 -19.94 4.73 6.02
C GLY A 151 -19.01 4.25 7.16
N ILE A 152 -18.38 5.18 7.87
CA ILE A 152 -17.32 4.87 8.86
C ILE A 152 -17.91 4.43 10.21
N PHE A 153 -19.18 4.75 10.48
CA PHE A 153 -19.85 4.46 11.76
C PHE A 153 -20.08 2.96 12.04
N PHE A 154 -19.81 2.07 11.10
CA PHE A 154 -19.99 0.63 11.31
C PHE A 154 -18.82 -0.10 11.99
N VAL A 155 -17.71 0.59 12.30
CA VAL A 155 -16.50 -0.09 12.82
C VAL A 155 -16.17 0.26 14.28
N PHE A 156 -16.98 1.08 14.95
CA PHE A 156 -16.84 1.34 16.40
C PHE A 156 -17.98 0.73 17.24
N ALA A 157 -18.59 -0.37 16.79
CA ALA A 157 -19.56 -1.17 17.54
C ALA A 157 -19.00 -2.56 17.87
#